data_AF-A0A6I5ZAR8-F1
#
_entry.id   AF-A0A6I5ZAR8-F1
#
_cell.length_a   1.000
_cell.length_b   1.000
_cell.length_c   1.000
_cell.angle_alpha   90.00
_cell.angle_beta   90.00
_cell.angle_gamma   90.00
#
_symmetry.space_group_name_H-M   'P 1'
#
loop_
_entity.id
_entity.type
_entity.pdbx_description
1 polymer ?
#
loop_
_entity_poly.entity_id
_entity_poly.type
_entity_poly.pdbx_seq_one_letter_code
_entity_poly.pdbx_strand_id
1 'polypeptide(L)'
;MTNSVPPERLIGWFGTHERDLPWRDPACTGWQILVSEIMLQQTPVSRVLEPWRMWVERWPVPSAMAVEPAGEVLRAWGKLGYPRRALRLHECSKVLARDHGDRVPDDVETMLTLPGIGDYTARAVACFAYGRAVPVVDTNVRRVIARAVHGREQPGNPSRRDLDDAEALLPRSGAPRFSAALMELGALVCTARNPKCDNCPLVDCTWVRRGRPAHTGPPRKAQKFAGTDRQVRGLLLDVLRGTTGSVDRAKLDVVWTSDTAQRDRALDSLLVDGLVEITTDGRYCLAGEG
;
A
#
# COMPACT_ATOMS: atom_id res chain seq x y z
N MET A 1 33.81 -7.81 6.03
CA MET A 1 32.98 -7.19 4.98
C MET A 1 32.47 -5.87 5.56
N THR A 2 32.77 -4.74 4.93
CA THR A 2 32.20 -3.46 5.36
C THR A 2 30.67 -3.54 5.27
N ASN A 3 29.98 -3.21 6.35
CA ASN A 3 28.52 -3.14 6.33
C ASN A 3 28.10 -1.96 5.45
N SER A 4 27.68 -2.22 4.21
CA SER A 4 27.26 -1.18 3.26
C SER A 4 26.02 -0.40 3.72
N VAL A 5 25.31 -0.88 4.75
CA VAL A 5 24.12 -0.26 5.33
C VAL A 5 24.23 -0.24 6.86
N PRO A 6 25.13 0.59 7.44
CA PRO A 6 25.36 0.60 8.88
C PRO A 6 24.13 1.16 9.62
N PRO A 7 23.49 0.40 10.55
CA PRO A 7 22.23 0.79 11.17
C PRO A 7 22.28 2.13 11.91
N GLU A 8 23.31 2.36 12.74
CA GLU A 8 23.44 3.59 13.53
C GLU A 8 23.46 4.85 12.67
N ARG A 9 24.18 4.80 11.55
CA ARG A 9 24.28 5.91 10.61
C ARG A 9 22.96 6.17 9.89
N LEU A 10 22.26 5.11 9.49
CA LEU A 10 20.99 5.22 8.80
C LEU A 10 19.90 5.76 9.75
N ILE A 11 19.87 5.27 11.00
CA ILE A 11 18.98 5.77 12.05
C ILE A 11 19.29 7.23 12.40
N GLY A 12 20.56 7.61 12.51
CA GLY A 12 20.97 8.99 12.78
C GLY A 12 20.59 9.95 11.66
N TRP A 13 20.75 9.53 10.39
CA TRP A 13 20.25 10.29 9.25
C TRP A 13 18.73 10.44 9.30
N PHE A 14 18.00 9.36 9.58
CA PHE A 14 16.55 9.39 9.65
C PHE A 14 16.03 10.35 10.73
N GLY A 15 16.68 10.44 11.89
CA GLY A 15 16.28 11.38 12.94
C GLY A 15 16.32 12.86 12.58
N THR A 16 16.97 13.23 11.46
CA THR A 16 16.99 14.61 10.95
C THR A 16 16.27 14.78 9.61
N HIS A 17 15.84 13.68 8.97
CA HIS A 17 15.28 13.67 7.62
C HIS A 17 13.91 12.99 7.52
N GLU A 18 13.40 12.41 8.61
CA GLU A 18 12.11 11.75 8.60
C GLU A 18 10.99 12.73 8.27
N ARG A 19 10.16 12.37 7.29
CA ARG A 19 8.91 13.07 7.05
C ARG A 19 7.98 12.92 8.26
N ASP A 20 7.36 14.03 8.63
CA ASP A 20 6.24 14.08 9.55
C ASP A 20 5.01 13.44 8.89
N LEU A 21 4.74 12.18 9.26
CA LEU A 21 3.64 11.38 8.75
C LEU A 21 2.79 10.93 9.94
N PRO A 22 1.46 11.08 9.90
CA PRO A 22 0.64 10.89 11.08
C PRO A 22 0.64 9.44 11.58
N TRP A 23 0.79 8.45 10.70
CA TRP A 23 0.97 7.04 11.05
C TRP A 23 2.37 6.68 11.58
N ARG A 24 3.27 7.65 11.78
CA ARG A 24 4.52 7.46 12.52
C ARG A 24 4.43 7.91 13.98
N ASP A 25 3.30 8.50 14.37
CA ASP A 25 3.07 8.88 15.76
C ASP A 25 3.09 7.62 16.64
N PRO A 26 3.91 7.57 17.72
CA PRO A 26 3.94 6.46 18.65
C PRO A 26 2.58 6.14 19.31
N ALA A 27 1.63 7.07 19.31
CA ALA A 27 0.28 6.86 19.80
C ALA A 27 -0.62 6.08 18.82
N CYS A 28 -0.18 5.83 17.57
CA CYS A 28 -0.96 5.09 16.60
C CYS A 28 -1.18 3.63 17.03
N THR A 29 -2.43 3.18 16.93
CA THR A 29 -2.79 1.78 17.19
C THR A 29 -2.42 0.88 16.02
N GLY A 30 -2.32 -0.44 16.26
CA GLY A 30 -2.12 -1.41 15.18
C GLY A 30 -3.20 -1.34 14.08
N TRP A 31 -4.43 -0.95 14.42
CA TRP A 31 -5.49 -0.70 13.46
C TRP A 31 -5.19 0.52 12.57
N GLN A 32 -4.77 1.64 13.16
CA GLN A 32 -4.44 2.85 12.42
C GLN A 32 -3.22 2.66 11.50
N ILE A 33 -2.22 1.90 11.96
CA ILE A 33 -1.07 1.49 11.14
C ILE A 33 -1.53 0.59 10.00
N LEU A 34 -2.35 -0.43 10.26
CA LEU A 34 -2.90 -1.31 9.23
C LEU A 34 -3.65 -0.53 8.13
N VAL A 35 -4.50 0.43 8.52
CA VAL A 35 -5.21 1.31 7.57
C VAL A 35 -4.22 2.08 6.70
N SER A 36 -3.17 2.68 7.28
CA SER A 36 -2.14 3.39 6.49
C SER A 36 -1.41 2.47 5.50
N GLU A 37 -1.00 1.28 5.93
CA GLU A 37 -0.27 0.34 5.08
C GLU A 37 -1.13 -0.12 3.91
N ILE A 38 -2.42 -0.42 4.14
CA ILE A 38 -3.36 -0.75 3.07
C ILE A 38 -3.54 0.42 2.11
N MET A 39 -3.70 1.66 2.60
CA MET A 39 -3.87 2.84 1.74
C MET A 39 -2.62 3.13 0.90
N LEU A 40 -1.43 3.01 1.48
CA LEU A 40 -0.14 3.34 0.83
C LEU A 40 0.26 2.35 -0.27
N GLN A 41 -0.38 1.17 -0.35
CA GLN A 41 -0.15 0.24 -1.46
C GLN A 41 -0.49 0.89 -2.80
N GLN A 42 0.51 1.22 -3.62
CA GLN A 42 0.30 1.80 -4.95
C GLN A 42 -0.42 3.17 -4.94
N THR A 43 -0.48 3.85 -3.79
CA THR A 43 -1.01 5.21 -3.67
C THR A 43 0.03 6.12 -3.00
N PRO A 44 0.40 7.26 -3.61
CA PRO A 44 1.41 8.14 -3.04
C PRO A 44 0.95 8.77 -1.72
N VAL A 45 1.89 8.97 -0.80
CA VAL A 45 1.66 9.57 0.54
C VAL A 45 0.79 10.82 0.49
N SER A 46 1.05 11.74 -0.44
CA SER A 46 0.31 13.01 -0.55
C SER A 46 -1.20 12.82 -0.79
N ARG A 47 -1.61 11.69 -1.37
CA ARG A 47 -3.03 11.35 -1.59
C ARG A 47 -3.66 10.56 -0.44
N VAL A 48 -2.85 10.07 0.50
CA VAL A 48 -3.30 9.22 1.62
C VAL A 48 -3.51 10.04 2.89
N LEU A 49 -2.77 11.14 3.09
CA LEU A 49 -2.77 11.93 4.34
C LEU A 49 -4.18 12.30 4.83
N GLU A 50 -4.98 12.95 3.99
CA GLU A 50 -6.33 13.39 4.37
C GLU A 50 -7.32 12.22 4.50
N PRO A 51 -7.43 11.28 3.52
CA PRO A 51 -8.30 10.11 3.67
C PRO A 51 -7.98 9.27 4.92
N TRP A 52 -6.70 9.08 5.25
CA TRP A 52 -6.31 8.35 6.45
C TRP A 52 -6.84 9.04 7.72
N ARG A 53 -6.69 10.37 7.84
CA ARG A 53 -7.19 11.13 9.01
C ARG A 53 -8.70 10.97 9.18
N MET A 54 -9.45 11.11 8.08
CA MET A 54 -10.90 10.92 8.10
C MET A 54 -11.29 9.49 8.50
N TRP A 55 -10.53 8.49 8.02
CA TRP A 55 -10.82 7.09 8.31
C TRP A 55 -10.54 6.70 9.75
N VAL A 56 -9.44 7.16 10.34
CA VAL A 56 -9.13 6.84 11.74
C VAL A 56 -10.03 7.57 12.73
N GLU A 57 -10.59 8.72 12.34
CA GLU A 57 -11.62 9.42 13.11
C GLU A 57 -12.98 8.72 12.99
N ARG A 58 -13.41 8.38 11.77
CA ARG A 58 -14.71 7.71 11.53
C ARG A 58 -14.71 6.28 12.09
N TRP A 59 -13.61 5.55 11.93
CA TRP A 59 -13.48 4.14 12.31
C TRP A 59 -12.22 3.92 13.17
N PRO A 60 -12.25 4.34 14.44
CA PRO A 60 -11.08 4.27 15.32
C PRO A 60 -10.67 2.85 15.71
N VAL A 61 -11.58 1.88 15.56
CA VAL A 61 -11.37 0.45 15.83
C VAL A 61 -12.00 -0.43 14.74
N PRO A 62 -11.60 -1.70 14.58
CA PRO A 62 -12.14 -2.59 13.55
C PRO A 62 -13.67 -2.72 13.56
N SER A 63 -14.29 -2.88 14.72
CA SER A 63 -15.74 -3.03 14.88
C SER A 63 -16.53 -1.84 14.35
N ALA A 64 -16.00 -0.62 14.49
CA ALA A 64 -16.62 0.59 13.96
C ALA A 64 -16.72 0.57 12.42
N MET A 65 -15.74 -0.02 11.73
CA MET A 65 -15.82 -0.24 10.29
C MET A 65 -16.65 -1.49 9.95
N ALA A 66 -16.56 -2.54 10.76
CA ALA A 66 -17.16 -3.85 10.48
C ALA A 66 -18.70 -3.83 10.38
N VAL A 67 -19.35 -2.88 11.06
CA VAL A 67 -20.81 -2.71 11.04
C VAL A 67 -21.31 -1.91 9.85
N GLU A 68 -20.43 -1.27 9.08
CA GLU A 68 -20.81 -0.44 7.96
C GLU A 68 -21.18 -1.29 6.72
N PRO A 69 -22.09 -0.79 5.88
CA PRO A 69 -22.26 -1.35 4.54
C PRO A 69 -20.95 -1.27 3.75
N ALA A 70 -20.67 -2.28 2.92
CA ALA A 70 -19.46 -2.28 2.10
C ALA A 70 -19.40 -1.07 1.13
N GLY A 71 -20.56 -0.61 0.66
CA GLY A 71 -20.72 0.59 -0.15
C GLY A 71 -20.25 1.86 0.54
N GLU A 72 -20.47 1.99 1.85
CA GLU A 72 -19.99 3.13 2.64
C GLU A 72 -18.46 3.14 2.73
N VAL A 73 -17.84 1.98 2.91
CA VAL A 73 -16.38 1.83 2.88
C VAL A 73 -15.82 2.16 1.49
N LEU A 74 -16.48 1.71 0.42
CA LEU A 74 -16.11 2.02 -0.96
C LEU A 74 -16.28 3.50 -1.34
N ARG A 75 -17.28 4.15 -0.77
CA ARG A 75 -17.56 5.58 -0.92
C ARG A 75 -16.49 6.40 -0.22
N ALA A 76 -16.17 6.06 1.04
CA ALA A 76 -15.09 6.68 1.81
C ALA A 76 -13.69 6.44 1.21
N TRP A 77 -13.48 5.33 0.50
CA TRP A 77 -12.20 5.06 -0.19
C TRP A 77 -11.96 6.02 -1.36
N GLY A 78 -13.05 6.49 -1.97
CA GLY A 78 -13.03 7.46 -3.06
C GLY A 78 -12.03 7.08 -4.16
N LYS A 79 -11.10 8.00 -4.45
CA LYS A 79 -10.20 7.91 -5.60
C LYS A 79 -8.81 7.37 -5.27
N LEU A 80 -8.60 6.71 -4.13
CA LEU A 80 -7.31 6.14 -3.75
C LEU A 80 -6.79 5.05 -4.72
N GLY A 81 -7.65 4.55 -5.62
CA GLY A 81 -7.32 3.53 -6.61
C GLY A 81 -7.39 2.12 -6.02
N TYR A 82 -7.51 1.10 -6.87
CA TYR A 82 -7.60 -0.31 -6.46
C TYR A 82 -8.62 -0.55 -5.31
N PRO A 83 -9.91 -0.22 -5.51
CA PRO A 83 -10.92 -0.18 -4.44
C PRO A 83 -11.19 -1.53 -3.77
N ARG A 84 -10.81 -2.64 -4.39
CA ARG A 84 -10.87 -3.98 -3.78
C ARG A 84 -10.04 -4.08 -2.49
N ARG A 85 -9.00 -3.24 -2.33
CA ARG A 85 -8.26 -3.11 -1.06
C ARG A 85 -9.18 -2.68 0.10
N ALA A 86 -10.12 -1.78 -0.17
CA ALA A 86 -11.08 -1.31 0.83
C ALA A 86 -12.02 -2.44 1.27
N LEU A 87 -12.53 -3.24 0.32
CA LEU A 87 -13.36 -4.40 0.62
C LEU A 87 -12.62 -5.46 1.43
N ARG A 88 -11.36 -5.76 1.05
CA ARG A 88 -10.55 -6.71 1.82
C ARG A 88 -10.25 -6.20 3.23
N LEU A 89 -9.99 -4.91 3.40
CA LEU A 89 -9.82 -4.30 4.73
C LEU A 89 -11.12 -4.35 5.54
N HIS A 90 -12.28 -4.17 4.90
CA HIS A 90 -13.58 -4.32 5.56
C HIS A 90 -13.89 -5.78 5.96
N GLU A 91 -13.53 -6.75 5.12
CA GLU A 91 -13.59 -8.18 5.51
C GLU A 91 -12.65 -8.47 6.70
N CYS A 92 -11.43 -7.90 6.66
CA CYS A 92 -10.46 -8.01 7.74
C CYS A 92 -10.99 -7.39 9.04
N SER A 93 -11.62 -6.22 8.98
CA SER A 93 -12.16 -5.55 10.17
C SER A 93 -13.24 -6.39 10.85
N LYS A 94 -14.09 -7.09 10.08
CA LYS A 94 -15.08 -8.04 10.61
C LYS A 94 -14.44 -9.21 11.36
N VAL A 95 -13.36 -9.78 10.81
CA VAL A 95 -12.60 -10.86 11.48
C VAL A 95 -11.95 -10.35 12.76
N LEU A 96 -11.31 -9.18 12.71
CA LEU A 96 -10.68 -8.57 13.89
C LEU A 96 -11.68 -8.25 15.00
N ALA A 97 -12.85 -7.72 14.66
CA ALA A 97 -13.90 -7.42 15.62
C ALA A 97 -14.45 -8.70 16.27
N ARG A 98 -14.74 -9.72 15.46
CA ARG A 98 -15.36 -10.98 15.92
C ARG A 98 -14.40 -11.88 16.70
N ASP A 99 -13.19 -12.08 16.17
CA ASP A 99 -12.28 -13.14 16.61
C ASP A 99 -11.11 -12.60 17.45
N HIS A 100 -10.82 -11.30 17.37
CA HIS A 100 -9.66 -10.68 18.01
C HIS A 100 -10.00 -9.49 18.94
N GLY A 101 -11.29 -9.24 19.21
CA GLY A 101 -11.73 -8.21 20.16
C GLY A 101 -11.19 -6.82 19.82
N ASP A 102 -11.30 -6.41 18.55
CA ASP A 102 -10.82 -5.13 18.00
C ASP A 102 -9.31 -4.90 18.02
N ARG A 103 -8.52 -5.95 18.29
CA ARG A 103 -7.06 -5.87 18.30
C ARG A 103 -6.47 -6.51 17.06
N VAL A 104 -5.62 -5.76 16.36
CA VAL A 104 -4.76 -6.33 15.31
C VAL A 104 -3.71 -7.23 15.97
N PRO A 105 -3.56 -8.51 15.56
CA PRO A 105 -2.51 -9.38 16.09
C PRO A 105 -1.11 -8.79 15.90
N ASP A 106 -0.19 -9.09 16.82
CA ASP A 106 1.17 -8.53 16.82
C ASP A 106 2.23 -9.43 16.20
N ASP A 107 1.84 -10.64 15.78
CA ASP A 107 2.69 -11.63 15.13
C ASP A 107 2.33 -11.81 13.65
N VAL A 108 3.34 -12.12 12.85
CA VAL A 108 3.22 -12.21 11.38
C VAL A 108 2.36 -13.42 10.97
N GLU A 109 2.44 -14.52 11.70
CA GLU A 109 1.75 -15.77 11.34
C GLU A 109 0.23 -15.60 11.45
N THR A 110 -0.26 -15.06 12.57
CA THR A 110 -1.67 -14.77 12.76
C THR A 110 -2.15 -13.72 11.77
N MET A 111 -1.38 -12.65 11.54
CA MET A 111 -1.77 -11.63 10.56
C MET A 111 -1.92 -12.17 9.14
N LEU A 112 -1.10 -13.14 8.73
CA LEU A 112 -1.21 -13.78 7.41
C LEU A 112 -2.50 -14.58 7.22
N THR A 113 -3.21 -14.92 8.30
CA THR A 113 -4.53 -15.56 8.24
C THR A 113 -5.67 -14.57 7.96
N LEU A 114 -5.41 -13.26 8.13
CA LEU A 114 -6.44 -12.23 7.99
C LEU A 114 -6.76 -11.93 6.51
N PRO A 115 -8.02 -11.63 6.16
CA PRO A 115 -8.42 -11.29 4.81
C PRO A 115 -7.60 -10.14 4.20
N GLY A 116 -7.00 -10.38 3.04
CA GLY A 116 -6.25 -9.36 2.29
C GLY A 116 -4.93 -8.92 2.91
N ILE A 117 -4.47 -9.56 3.98
CA ILE A 117 -3.19 -9.26 4.61
C ILE A 117 -2.12 -10.19 4.02
N GLY A 118 -1.23 -9.60 3.22
CA GLY A 118 -0.07 -10.30 2.66
C GLY A 118 1.18 -10.14 3.53
N ASP A 119 2.24 -10.88 3.17
CA ASP A 119 3.52 -10.93 3.90
C ASP A 119 4.13 -9.54 4.18
N TYR A 120 4.10 -8.63 3.20
CA TYR A 120 4.55 -7.25 3.40
C TYR A 120 3.74 -6.53 4.50
N THR A 121 2.40 -6.53 4.40
CA THR A 121 1.54 -5.81 5.35
C THR A 121 1.65 -6.39 6.75
N ALA A 122 1.65 -7.72 6.88
CA ALA A 122 1.83 -8.39 8.17
C ALA A 122 3.14 -7.98 8.84
N ARG A 123 4.26 -8.02 8.11
CA ARG A 123 5.57 -7.62 8.64
C ARG A 123 5.65 -6.13 8.96
N ALA A 124 5.08 -5.27 8.10
CA ALA A 124 5.04 -3.83 8.32
C ALA A 124 4.26 -3.49 9.61
N VAL A 125 3.09 -4.06 9.82
CA VAL A 125 2.30 -3.85 11.05
C VAL A 125 3.03 -4.40 12.28
N ALA A 126 3.55 -5.63 12.23
CA ALA A 126 4.34 -6.21 13.33
C ALA A 126 5.52 -5.30 13.71
N CYS A 127 6.21 -4.77 12.71
CA CYS A 127 7.38 -3.93 12.90
C CYS A 127 7.01 -2.54 13.44
N PHE A 128 6.08 -1.84 12.80
CA PHE A 128 5.81 -0.43 13.08
C PHE A 128 4.82 -0.20 14.22
N ALA A 129 3.81 -1.08 14.38
CA ALA A 129 2.85 -0.95 15.49
C ALA A 129 3.36 -1.61 16.78
N TYR A 130 4.08 -2.73 16.66
CA TYR A 130 4.40 -3.59 17.81
C TYR A 130 5.90 -3.74 18.08
N GLY A 131 6.73 -3.03 17.32
CA GLY A 131 8.16 -2.98 17.55
C GLY A 131 8.90 -4.29 17.26
N ARG A 132 8.29 -5.24 16.54
CA ARG A 132 8.89 -6.54 16.25
C ARG A 132 10.08 -6.39 15.29
N ALA A 133 11.17 -7.09 15.59
CA ALA A 133 12.37 -7.13 14.75
C ALA A 133 12.17 -8.11 13.59
N VAL A 134 11.33 -7.75 12.62
CA VAL A 134 11.06 -8.54 11.41
C VAL A 134 11.43 -7.74 10.15
N PRO A 135 11.91 -8.40 9.07
CA PRO A 135 12.28 -7.70 7.85
C PRO A 135 11.05 -7.11 7.15
N VAL A 136 11.09 -5.82 6.80
CA VAL A 136 10.03 -5.14 6.04
C VAL A 136 10.58 -4.73 4.68
N VAL A 137 10.00 -5.26 3.61
CA VAL A 137 10.61 -5.17 2.28
C VAL A 137 9.61 -4.70 1.23
N ASP A 138 9.66 -3.40 0.93
CA ASP A 138 8.93 -2.80 -0.19
C ASP A 138 9.84 -2.61 -1.43
N THR A 139 9.29 -2.03 -2.49
CA THR A 139 10.07 -1.75 -3.71
C THR A 139 11.22 -0.75 -3.51
N ASN A 140 11.17 0.09 -2.48
CA ASN A 140 12.22 1.05 -2.13
C ASN A 140 13.37 0.34 -1.42
N VAL A 141 13.08 -0.46 -0.40
CA VAL A 141 14.04 -1.29 0.33
C VAL A 141 14.78 -2.22 -0.61
N ARG A 142 14.05 -2.95 -1.48
CA ARG A 142 14.67 -3.85 -2.49
C ARG A 142 15.68 -3.13 -3.37
N ARG A 143 15.38 -1.88 -3.76
CA ARG A 143 16.28 -1.08 -4.59
C ARG A 143 17.50 -0.60 -3.81
N VAL A 144 17.34 -0.19 -2.56
CA VAL A 144 18.47 0.18 -1.69
C VAL A 144 19.40 -1.02 -1.52
N ILE A 145 18.87 -2.20 -1.16
CA ILE A 145 19.66 -3.42 -0.97
C ILE A 145 20.36 -3.83 -2.27
N ALA A 146 19.64 -3.83 -3.41
CA ALA A 146 20.22 -4.16 -4.71
C ALA A 146 21.44 -3.28 -5.04
N ARG A 147 21.37 -1.98 -4.76
CA ARG A 147 22.47 -1.03 -5.03
C ARG A 147 23.57 -1.10 -3.99
N ALA A 148 23.22 -0.96 -2.71
CA ALA A 148 24.18 -0.86 -1.62
C ALA A 148 24.92 -2.17 -1.39
N VAL A 149 24.20 -3.29 -1.37
CA VAL A 149 24.74 -4.62 -1.04
C VAL A 149 25.19 -5.34 -2.31
N HIS A 150 24.28 -5.54 -3.27
CA HIS A 150 24.54 -6.41 -4.42
C HIS A 150 25.26 -5.72 -5.60
N GLY A 151 25.38 -4.39 -5.56
CA GLY A 151 26.04 -3.61 -6.60
C GLY A 151 25.30 -3.60 -7.94
N ARG A 152 23.97 -3.68 -7.92
CA ARG A 152 23.08 -3.68 -9.09
C ARG A 152 22.20 -2.44 -9.09
N GLU A 153 21.98 -1.82 -10.25
CA GLU A 153 21.12 -0.63 -10.34
C GLU A 153 19.66 -0.93 -9.92
N GLN A 154 19.15 -2.11 -10.30
CA GLN A 154 17.77 -2.54 -10.07
C GLN A 154 17.74 -3.92 -9.41
N PRO A 155 16.77 -4.17 -8.50
CA PRO A 155 16.53 -5.51 -8.00
C PRO A 155 15.94 -6.39 -9.11
N GLY A 156 16.09 -7.71 -8.96
CA GLY A 156 15.42 -8.68 -9.83
C GLY A 156 13.91 -8.78 -9.55
N ASN A 157 13.28 -9.86 -10.02
CA ASN A 157 11.90 -10.17 -9.63
C ASN A 157 11.81 -10.41 -8.11
N PRO A 158 10.69 -10.02 -7.46
CA PRO A 158 10.47 -10.32 -6.04
C PRO A 158 10.68 -11.81 -5.74
N SER A 159 11.38 -12.09 -4.64
CA SER A 159 11.66 -13.47 -4.20
C SER A 159 11.85 -13.53 -2.69
N ARG A 160 11.80 -14.74 -2.10
CA ARG A 160 12.04 -14.94 -0.65
C ARG A 160 13.39 -14.38 -0.19
N ARG A 161 14.40 -14.41 -1.05
CA ARG A 161 15.73 -13.85 -0.78
C ARG A 161 15.71 -12.36 -0.40
N ASP A 162 14.71 -11.61 -0.88
CA ASP A 162 14.57 -10.20 -0.51
C ASP A 162 14.36 -10.04 1.02
N LEU A 163 13.70 -11.02 1.67
CA LEU A 163 13.54 -11.05 3.13
C LEU A 163 14.86 -11.40 3.82
N ASP A 164 15.56 -12.44 3.34
CA ASP A 164 16.85 -12.87 3.90
C ASP A 164 17.88 -11.71 3.86
N ASP A 165 17.94 -11.00 2.73
CA ASP A 165 18.84 -9.87 2.55
C ASP A 165 18.50 -8.71 3.50
N ALA A 166 17.21 -8.46 3.76
CA ALA A 166 16.78 -7.42 4.69
C ALA A 166 16.99 -7.82 6.15
N GLU A 167 16.73 -9.08 6.50
CA GLU A 167 16.93 -9.64 7.82
C GLU A 167 18.40 -9.59 8.23
N ALA A 168 19.32 -9.91 7.31
CA ALA A 168 20.75 -9.80 7.52
C ALA A 168 21.23 -8.38 7.86
N LEU A 169 20.43 -7.35 7.56
CA LEU A 169 20.74 -5.95 7.86
C LEU A 169 20.09 -5.45 9.16
N LEU A 170 19.13 -6.17 9.73
CA LEU A 170 18.39 -5.70 10.90
C LEU A 170 19.32 -5.60 12.13
N PRO A 171 19.32 -4.44 12.82
CA PRO A 171 20.03 -4.33 14.09
C PRO A 171 19.30 -5.10 15.19
N ARG A 172 20.05 -5.57 16.21
CA ARG A 172 19.47 -6.20 17.42
C ARG A 172 18.53 -5.26 18.18
N SER A 173 18.82 -3.96 18.17
CA SER A 173 18.03 -2.91 18.80
C SER A 173 17.66 -1.84 17.78
N GLY A 174 16.42 -1.33 17.85
CA GLY A 174 15.96 -0.26 16.96
C GLY A 174 15.57 -0.73 15.54
N ALA A 175 15.27 -2.02 15.36
CA ALA A 175 14.84 -2.58 14.08
C ALA A 175 13.68 -1.82 13.41
N PRO A 176 12.60 -1.41 14.12
CA PRO A 176 11.53 -0.60 13.52
C PRO A 176 12.02 0.73 12.95
N ARG A 177 12.85 1.44 13.72
CA ARG A 177 13.42 2.73 13.28
C ARG A 177 14.37 2.55 12.10
N PHE A 178 15.14 1.46 12.08
CA PHE A 178 15.98 1.09 10.94
C PHE A 178 15.16 0.79 9.69
N SER A 179 14.10 -0.02 9.79
CA SER A 179 13.20 -0.34 8.68
C SER A 179 12.55 0.91 8.09
N ALA A 180 12.04 1.80 8.95
CA ALA A 180 11.48 3.09 8.54
C ALA A 180 12.53 3.97 7.84
N ALA A 181 13.75 4.02 8.37
CA ALA A 181 14.86 4.75 7.78
C ALA A 181 15.29 4.20 6.41
N LEU A 182 15.27 2.88 6.23
CA LEU A 182 15.61 2.22 4.98
C LEU A 182 14.57 2.49 3.89
N MET A 183 13.28 2.47 4.25
CA MET A 183 12.17 2.88 3.39
C MET A 183 12.30 4.36 3.00
N GLU A 184 12.57 5.23 3.97
CA GLU A 184 12.74 6.69 3.75
C GLU A 184 13.90 6.99 2.81
N LEU A 185 15.04 6.32 3.01
CA LEU A 185 16.21 6.44 2.15
C LEU A 185 15.87 6.08 0.70
N GLY A 186 15.17 4.95 0.49
CA GLY A 186 14.74 4.54 -0.83
C GLY A 186 13.75 5.54 -1.45
N ALA A 187 12.83 6.09 -0.65
CA ALA A 187 11.82 7.03 -1.13
C ALA A 187 12.40 8.40 -1.54
N LEU A 188 13.35 8.96 -0.77
CA LEU A 188 13.77 10.36 -0.90
C LEU A 188 15.14 10.56 -1.57
N VAL A 189 16.04 9.59 -1.45
CA VAL A 189 17.45 9.73 -1.85
C VAL A 189 17.82 8.69 -2.89
N CYS A 190 17.69 7.41 -2.56
CA CYS A 190 17.99 6.30 -3.45
C CYS A 190 16.79 6.01 -4.37
N THR A 191 16.33 7.03 -5.09
CA THR A 191 15.16 6.96 -5.98
C THR A 191 15.40 6.08 -7.20
N ALA A 192 14.33 5.60 -7.83
CA ALA A 192 14.44 4.75 -9.02
C ALA A 192 15.14 5.46 -10.19
N ARG A 193 14.84 6.75 -10.37
CA ARG A 193 15.46 7.62 -11.37
C ARG A 193 16.19 8.76 -10.65
N ASN A 194 17.37 9.12 -11.14
CA ASN A 194 18.18 10.23 -10.62
C ASN A 194 18.42 10.17 -9.10
N PRO A 195 19.03 9.08 -8.57
CA PRO A 195 19.32 8.98 -7.14
C PRO A 195 20.30 10.08 -6.70
N LYS A 196 20.05 10.65 -5.52
CA LYS A 196 20.87 11.73 -4.93
C LYS A 196 22.05 11.13 -4.16
N CYS A 197 22.91 10.39 -4.84
CA CYS A 197 24.01 9.65 -4.21
C CYS A 197 24.94 10.52 -3.35
N ASP A 198 25.15 11.78 -3.74
CA ASP A 198 26.03 12.70 -3.01
C ASP A 198 25.44 13.12 -1.65
N ASN A 199 24.11 12.99 -1.49
CA ASN A 199 23.38 13.23 -0.23
C ASN A 199 23.02 11.91 0.47
N CYS A 200 23.54 10.77 0.02
CA CYS A 200 23.23 9.47 0.60
C CYS A 200 24.02 9.25 1.89
N PRO A 201 23.37 8.85 3.01
CA PRO A 201 24.08 8.52 4.24
C PRO A 201 24.95 7.27 4.08
N LEU A 202 24.78 6.45 3.04
CA LEU A 202 25.59 5.25 2.82
C LEU A 202 26.94 5.62 2.17
N VAL A 203 28.04 5.43 2.90
CA VAL A 203 29.40 5.74 2.41
C VAL A 203 30.02 4.67 1.53
N ASP A 204 29.57 3.43 1.65
CA ASP A 204 30.21 2.28 1.01
C ASP A 204 29.24 1.48 0.13
N CYS A 205 28.47 2.21 -0.69
CA CYS A 205 27.51 1.63 -1.62
C CYS A 205 28.23 0.90 -2.77
N THR A 206 28.05 -0.43 -2.88
CA THR A 206 28.71 -1.26 -3.89
C THR A 206 28.42 -0.82 -5.33
N TRP A 207 27.19 -0.41 -5.64
CA TRP A 207 26.83 0.07 -6.98
C TRP A 207 27.55 1.38 -7.35
N VAL A 208 27.72 2.29 -6.38
CA VAL A 208 28.47 3.53 -6.59
C VAL A 208 29.96 3.24 -6.78
N ARG A 209 30.56 2.38 -5.96
CA ARG A 209 31.97 1.95 -6.09
C ARG A 209 32.29 1.33 -7.45
N ARG A 210 31.31 0.64 -8.04
CA ARG A 210 31.43 0.03 -9.38
C ARG A 210 31.25 1.02 -10.54
N GLY A 211 31.16 2.32 -10.26
CA GLY A 211 30.94 3.34 -11.29
C GLY A 211 29.49 3.43 -11.78
N ARG A 212 28.51 3.02 -10.96
CA ARG A 212 27.07 3.09 -11.25
C ARG A 212 26.67 2.39 -12.58
N PRO A 213 27.03 1.10 -12.77
CA PRO A 213 26.72 0.41 -14.02
C PRO A 213 25.20 0.36 -14.24
N ALA A 214 24.79 0.65 -15.48
CA ALA A 214 23.40 0.66 -15.89
C ALA A 214 22.80 -0.76 -15.92
N HIS A 215 21.49 -0.85 -15.70
CA HIS A 215 20.75 -2.09 -15.84
C HIS A 215 20.71 -2.55 -17.31
N THR A 216 21.02 -3.82 -17.54
CA THR A 216 21.09 -4.43 -18.88
C THR A 216 19.82 -5.19 -19.29
N GLY A 217 18.80 -5.25 -18.43
CA GLY A 217 17.52 -5.90 -18.73
C GLY A 217 16.54 -5.02 -19.51
N PRO A 218 15.37 -5.57 -19.89
CA PRO A 218 14.39 -4.85 -20.71
C PRO A 218 13.85 -3.60 -19.98
N PRO A 219 13.59 -2.51 -20.70
CA PRO A 219 13.02 -1.31 -20.11
C PRO A 219 11.61 -1.60 -19.58
N ARG A 220 11.31 -1.07 -18.40
CA ARG A 220 9.94 -1.12 -17.85
C ARG A 220 9.01 -0.28 -18.73
N LYS A 221 8.01 -0.92 -19.34
CA LYS A 221 6.96 -0.25 -20.10
C LYS A 221 5.95 0.39 -19.13
N ALA A 222 5.69 1.68 -19.28
CA ALA A 222 4.61 2.36 -18.58
C ALA A 222 3.37 2.39 -19.48
N GLN A 223 2.23 1.91 -18.97
CA GLN A 223 0.95 2.00 -19.68
C GLN A 223 0.27 3.34 -19.35
N LYS A 224 -0.20 4.06 -20.37
CA LYS A 224 -1.01 5.29 -20.20
C LYS A 224 -2.34 4.98 -19.52
N PHE A 225 -2.82 5.89 -18.67
CA PHE A 225 -4.12 5.75 -17.98
C PHE A 225 -5.29 6.03 -18.92
N ALA A 226 -5.18 7.06 -19.76
CA ALA A 226 -6.23 7.44 -20.70
C ALA A 226 -6.55 6.29 -21.67
N GLY A 227 -7.85 6.02 -21.87
CA GLY A 227 -8.38 5.00 -22.77
C GLY A 227 -8.31 3.57 -22.23
N THR A 228 -7.98 3.37 -20.96
CA THR A 228 -7.88 2.02 -20.37
C THR A 228 -9.12 1.67 -19.54
N ASP A 229 -9.40 0.38 -19.38
CA ASP A 229 -10.56 -0.10 -18.61
C ASP A 229 -10.56 0.42 -17.17
N ARG A 230 -9.38 0.63 -16.57
CA ARG A 230 -9.24 1.27 -15.25
C ARG A 230 -9.77 2.71 -15.19
N GLN A 231 -9.70 3.47 -16.29
CA GLN A 231 -10.33 4.79 -16.37
C GLN A 231 -11.84 4.65 -16.38
N VAL A 232 -12.38 3.79 -17.25
CA VAL A 232 -13.83 3.61 -17.41
C VAL A 232 -14.46 3.07 -16.13
N ARG A 233 -13.82 2.08 -15.49
CA ARG A 233 -14.20 1.58 -14.15
C ARG A 233 -14.25 2.69 -13.11
N GLY A 234 -13.28 3.61 -13.12
CA GLY A 234 -13.24 4.75 -12.22
C GLY A 234 -14.45 5.68 -12.41
N LEU A 235 -14.81 5.96 -13.66
CA LEU A 235 -15.95 6.80 -14.00
C LEU A 235 -17.29 6.16 -13.59
N LEU A 236 -17.44 4.86 -13.82
CA LEU A 236 -18.63 4.10 -13.39
C LEU A 236 -18.77 4.13 -11.86
N LEU A 237 -17.68 3.88 -11.12
CA LEU A 237 -17.68 3.95 -9.67
C LEU A 237 -17.95 5.36 -9.15
N ASP A 238 -17.51 6.41 -9.85
CA ASP A 238 -17.79 7.79 -9.44
C ASP A 238 -19.29 8.11 -9.48
N VAL A 239 -20.05 7.57 -10.45
CA VAL A 239 -21.52 7.71 -10.49
C VAL A 239 -22.17 7.05 -9.27
N LEU A 240 -21.74 5.83 -8.95
CA LEU A 240 -22.30 5.04 -7.86
C LEU A 240 -21.97 5.65 -6.49
N ARG A 241 -20.74 6.12 -6.29
CA ARG A 241 -20.35 6.82 -5.06
C ARG A 241 -21.10 8.14 -4.86
N GLY A 242 -21.40 8.84 -5.95
CA GLY A 242 -22.14 10.10 -5.95
C GLY A 242 -23.66 9.95 -5.82
N THR A 243 -24.17 8.72 -5.68
CA THR A 243 -25.60 8.45 -5.50
C THR A 243 -25.81 7.62 -4.23
N THR A 244 -26.89 7.88 -3.51
CA THR A 244 -27.37 7.01 -2.43
C THR A 244 -28.31 5.97 -3.04
N GLY A 245 -28.04 4.68 -2.81
CA GLY A 245 -28.83 3.59 -3.38
C GLY A 245 -28.52 3.29 -4.85
N SER A 246 -29.47 2.67 -5.54
CA SER A 246 -29.25 2.14 -6.90
C SER A 246 -29.55 3.13 -8.03
N VAL A 247 -28.85 2.98 -9.15
CA VAL A 247 -29.00 3.78 -10.37
C VAL A 247 -29.42 2.93 -11.56
N ASP A 248 -30.18 3.53 -12.49
CA ASP A 248 -30.46 2.92 -13.78
C ASP A 248 -29.19 2.80 -14.63
N ARG A 249 -29.15 1.76 -15.48
CA ARG A 249 -28.07 1.54 -16.46
C ARG A 249 -27.80 2.80 -17.30
N ALA A 250 -28.85 3.53 -17.69
CA ALA A 250 -28.73 4.75 -18.48
C ALA A 250 -27.82 5.82 -17.82
N LYS A 251 -27.80 5.91 -16.48
CA LYS A 251 -26.94 6.85 -15.74
C LYS A 251 -25.47 6.43 -15.78
N LEU A 252 -25.18 5.14 -15.90
CA LEU A 252 -23.83 4.61 -16.09
C LEU A 252 -23.38 4.75 -17.54
N ASP A 253 -24.29 4.57 -18.49
CA ASP A 253 -23.96 4.55 -19.91
C ASP A 253 -23.38 5.86 -20.43
N VAL A 254 -23.82 7.00 -19.87
CA VAL A 254 -23.38 8.33 -20.29
C VAL A 254 -21.93 8.67 -19.94
N VAL A 255 -21.28 7.91 -19.05
CA VAL A 255 -19.90 8.23 -18.62
C VAL A 255 -18.84 7.85 -19.65
N TRP A 256 -19.18 6.98 -20.60
CA TRP A 256 -18.27 6.50 -21.63
C TRP A 256 -19.04 6.10 -22.89
N THR A 257 -19.23 7.07 -23.79
CA THR A 257 -20.03 6.92 -25.02
C THR A 257 -19.19 6.53 -26.24
N SER A 258 -17.87 6.69 -26.17
CA SER A 258 -16.96 6.47 -27.30
C SER A 258 -16.71 5.00 -27.63
N ASP A 259 -16.84 4.10 -26.64
CA ASP A 259 -16.67 2.65 -26.82
C ASP A 259 -17.55 1.89 -25.83
N THR A 260 -18.74 1.48 -26.28
CA THR A 260 -19.72 0.80 -25.44
C THR A 260 -19.25 -0.59 -25.00
N ALA A 261 -18.51 -1.31 -25.85
CA ALA A 261 -17.98 -2.63 -25.52
C ALA A 261 -16.94 -2.56 -24.39
N GLN A 262 -16.10 -1.52 -24.39
CA GLN A 262 -15.17 -1.25 -23.29
C GLN A 262 -15.91 -0.92 -21.99
N ARG A 263 -16.92 -0.06 -22.06
CA ARG A 263 -17.74 0.28 -20.89
C ARG A 263 -18.43 -0.93 -20.29
N ASP A 264 -19.01 -1.78 -21.12
CA ASP A 264 -19.76 -2.95 -20.67
C ASP A 264 -18.83 -3.98 -20.04
N ARG A 265 -17.65 -4.23 -20.62
CA ARG A 265 -16.58 -5.05 -19.99
C ARG A 265 -16.08 -4.44 -18.69
N ALA A 266 -15.92 -3.12 -18.63
CA ALA A 266 -15.51 -2.42 -17.41
C ALA A 266 -16.56 -2.58 -16.30
N LEU A 267 -17.85 -2.45 -16.61
CA LEU A 267 -18.94 -2.66 -15.65
C LEU A 267 -19.03 -4.13 -15.21
N ASP A 268 -18.97 -5.08 -16.13
CA ASP A 268 -18.95 -6.51 -15.82
C ASP A 268 -17.81 -6.86 -14.87
N SER A 269 -16.61 -6.37 -15.15
CA SER A 269 -15.47 -6.59 -14.25
C SER A 269 -15.64 -5.96 -12.86
N LEU A 270 -16.47 -4.92 -12.69
CA LEU A 270 -16.80 -4.36 -11.37
C LEU A 270 -17.76 -5.26 -10.59
N LEU A 271 -18.73 -5.88 -11.29
CA LEU A 271 -19.64 -6.88 -10.74
C LEU A 271 -18.85 -8.12 -10.29
N VAL A 272 -17.98 -8.64 -11.15
CA VAL A 272 -17.10 -9.79 -10.86
C VAL A 272 -16.19 -9.53 -9.66
N ASP A 273 -15.69 -8.31 -9.52
CA ASP A 273 -14.86 -7.93 -8.38
C ASP A 273 -15.66 -7.72 -7.07
N GLY A 274 -16.98 -7.77 -7.12
CA GLY A 274 -17.88 -7.51 -5.99
C GLY A 274 -17.85 -6.05 -5.55
N LEU A 275 -17.55 -5.11 -6.45
CA LEU A 275 -17.55 -3.67 -6.16
C LEU A 275 -18.91 -3.01 -6.44
N VAL A 276 -19.69 -3.65 -7.30
CA VAL A 276 -21.01 -3.23 -7.78
C VAL A 276 -21.94 -4.43 -7.70
N GLU A 277 -23.21 -4.20 -7.39
CA GLU A 277 -24.25 -5.21 -7.36
C GLU A 277 -25.42 -4.80 -8.26
N ILE A 278 -26.20 -5.79 -8.69
CA ILE A 278 -27.46 -5.58 -9.41
C ILE A 278 -28.60 -5.93 -8.46
N THR A 279 -29.50 -4.98 -8.23
CA THR A 279 -30.70 -5.14 -7.40
C THR A 279 -31.73 -6.03 -8.10
N THR A 280 -32.73 -6.52 -7.36
CA THR A 280 -33.77 -7.39 -7.92
C THR A 280 -34.59 -6.76 -9.05
N ASP A 281 -34.69 -5.43 -9.09
CA ASP A 281 -35.34 -4.65 -10.15
C ASP A 281 -34.39 -4.24 -11.30
N GLY A 282 -33.16 -4.76 -11.32
CA GLY A 282 -32.21 -4.58 -12.42
C GLY A 282 -31.41 -3.28 -12.40
N ARG A 283 -31.38 -2.57 -11.26
CA ARG A 283 -30.59 -1.35 -11.06
C ARG A 283 -29.21 -1.67 -10.47
N TYR A 284 -28.27 -0.73 -10.54
CA TYR A 284 -26.88 -0.92 -10.12
C TYR A 284 -26.57 -0.12 -8.86
N CYS A 285 -25.92 -0.71 -7.87
CA CYS A 285 -25.52 -0.03 -6.63
C CYS A 285 -24.10 -0.44 -6.21
N LEU A 286 -23.54 0.22 -5.19
CA LEU A 286 -22.30 -0.26 -4.58
C LEU A 286 -22.57 -1.55 -3.78
N ALA A 287 -21.54 -2.34 -3.55
CA ALA A 287 -21.63 -3.59 -2.82
C ALA A 287 -22.33 -3.45 -1.45
N GLY A 288 -23.29 -4.31 -1.14
CA GLY A 288 -24.05 -4.31 0.11
C GLY A 288 -25.11 -3.21 0.22
N GLU A 289 -25.47 -2.53 -0.87
CA GLU A 289 -26.59 -1.57 -0.92
C GLU A 289 -27.83 -2.11 -1.64
N GLY A 290 -27.76 -3.32 -2.23
CA GLY A 290 -28.80 -3.89 -3.09
C GLY A 290 -29.72 -4.92 -2.46
#